data_AF-A0A556R7V7-F1
#
_entry.id   AF-A0A556R7V7-F1
#
_cell.length_a   1.000
_cell.length_b   1.000
_cell.length_c   1.000
_cell.angle_alpha   90.00
_cell.angle_beta   90.00
_cell.angle_gamma   90.00
#
_symmetry.space_group_name_H-M   'P 1'
#
loop_
_entity.id
_entity.type
_entity.pdbx_description
1 polymer ?
#
loop_
_entity_poly.entity_id
_entity_poly.type
_entity_poly.pdbx_seq_one_letter_code
_entity_poly.pdbx_strand_id
1 'polypeptide(L)'
;MARRTDMSCVAFSHLLRFKRSHYPYSDRYLSEVNNSPDTHARTEKQHMVHWFADNATHGSGAYSRQKPNNSAKRCFNKLENAASLLWIAEAVGIEEPVVAAAFEAARQAGDYRRACGAIRKIITWSMIIESL
;
A
#
# COMPACT_ATOMS: atom_id res chain seq x y z
N MET A 1 -3.05 -3.23 -27.68
CA MET A 1 -2.84 -4.02 -26.45
C MET A 1 -3.81 -3.51 -25.39
N ALA A 2 -4.68 -4.34 -24.84
CA ALA A 2 -5.61 -3.90 -23.80
C ALA A 2 -4.83 -3.59 -22.51
N ARG A 3 -4.99 -2.39 -21.94
CA ARG A 3 -4.35 -2.05 -20.65
C ARG A 3 -4.99 -2.89 -19.54
N ARG A 4 -4.17 -3.57 -18.75
CA ARG A 4 -4.63 -4.30 -17.57
C ARG A 4 -5.12 -3.28 -16.52
N THR A 5 -6.37 -3.37 -16.10
CA THR A 5 -6.98 -2.39 -15.15
C THR A 5 -7.07 -2.90 -13.72
N ASP A 6 -6.82 -4.20 -13.50
CA ASP A 6 -6.79 -4.87 -12.20
C ASP A 6 -5.93 -6.14 -12.26
N MET A 7 -5.55 -6.67 -11.10
CA MET A 7 -4.91 -7.97 -10.97
C MET A 7 -5.32 -8.68 -9.68
N SER A 8 -5.05 -9.98 -9.60
CA SER A 8 -5.42 -10.72 -8.39
C SER A 8 -4.56 -10.32 -7.19
N CYS A 9 -5.15 -10.35 -6.00
CA CYS A 9 -4.40 -10.07 -4.77
C CYS A 9 -3.24 -11.05 -4.55
N VAL A 10 -3.42 -12.33 -4.92
CA VAL A 10 -2.35 -13.34 -4.87
C VAL A 10 -1.20 -12.98 -5.82
N ALA A 11 -1.51 -12.61 -7.07
CA ALA A 11 -0.46 -12.22 -8.03
C ALA A 11 0.29 -10.97 -7.55
N PHE A 12 -0.42 -9.97 -7.02
CA PHE A 12 0.21 -8.77 -6.51
C PHE A 12 1.07 -9.06 -5.27
N SER A 13 0.57 -9.87 -4.32
CA SER A 13 1.35 -10.34 -3.16
C SER A 13 2.65 -11.03 -3.58
N HIS A 14 2.60 -11.91 -4.59
CA HIS A 14 3.78 -12.59 -5.12
C HIS A 14 4.79 -11.61 -5.71
N LEU A 15 4.35 -10.57 -6.43
CA LEU A 15 5.22 -9.53 -6.97
C LEU A 15 5.91 -8.73 -5.84
N LEU A 16 5.14 -8.32 -4.83
CA LEU A 16 5.65 -7.55 -3.69
C LEU A 16 6.69 -8.33 -2.86
N ARG A 17 6.61 -9.66 -2.82
CA ARG A 17 7.58 -10.53 -2.12
C ARG A 17 9.02 -10.32 -2.61
N PHE A 18 9.23 -9.91 -3.86
CA PHE A 18 10.56 -9.70 -4.44
C PHE A 18 11.07 -8.25 -4.31
N LYS A 19 10.28 -7.34 -3.74
CA LYS A 19 10.66 -5.94 -3.56
C LYS A 19 11.54 -5.74 -2.33
N ARG A 20 12.16 -4.57 -2.19
CA ARG A 20 13.02 -4.24 -1.02
C ARG A 20 12.16 -4.12 0.23
N SER A 21 12.74 -4.38 1.40
CA SER A 21 12.01 -4.21 2.66
C SER A 21 11.75 -2.74 2.99
N HIS A 22 12.66 -1.86 2.57
CA HIS A 22 12.73 -0.46 2.95
C HIS A 22 12.84 0.44 1.73
N TYR A 23 12.16 1.58 1.79
CA TYR A 23 12.23 2.65 0.81
C TYR A 23 12.16 4.02 1.51
N PRO A 24 12.77 5.08 0.93
CA PRO A 24 12.99 6.34 1.63
C PRO A 24 11.74 7.01 2.20
N TYR A 25 10.65 7.14 1.44
CA TYR A 25 9.49 7.92 1.87
C TYR A 25 8.56 7.16 2.81
N SER A 26 8.39 5.85 2.60
CA SER A 26 7.63 5.00 3.52
C SER A 26 8.31 4.90 4.89
N ASP A 27 9.63 4.70 4.95
CA ASP A 27 10.39 4.70 6.20
C ASP A 27 10.32 6.08 6.88
N ARG A 28 10.50 7.16 6.09
CA ARG A 28 10.40 8.52 6.60
C ARG A 28 9.01 8.85 7.16
N TYR A 29 7.95 8.37 6.53
CA TYR A 29 6.59 8.55 7.04
C TYR A 29 6.38 7.81 8.37
N LEU A 30 6.91 6.59 8.47
CA LEU A 30 6.89 5.84 9.73
C LEU A 30 7.65 6.58 10.84
N SER A 31 8.84 7.11 10.55
CA SER A 31 9.66 7.79 11.57
C SER A 31 9.16 9.18 11.96
N GLU A 32 8.65 9.97 11.00
CA GLU A 32 8.29 11.38 11.23
C GLU A 32 6.83 11.59 11.63
N VAL A 33 5.93 10.71 11.17
CA VAL A 33 4.47 10.92 11.30
C VAL A 33 3.83 9.82 12.13
N ASN A 34 4.25 8.57 11.94
CA ASN A 34 3.60 7.43 12.56
C ASN A 34 4.21 7.11 13.93
N ASN A 35 3.82 7.86 14.96
CA ASN A 35 4.36 7.74 16.32
C ASN A 35 3.74 6.56 17.11
N SER A 36 3.50 5.41 16.46
CA SER A 36 2.88 4.25 17.11
C SER A 36 3.96 3.32 17.71
N PRO A 37 3.95 3.06 19.03
CA PRO A 37 4.93 2.20 19.69
C PRO A 37 4.75 0.70 19.38
N ASP A 38 3.73 0.31 18.61
CA ASP A 38 3.26 -1.09 18.51
C ASP A 38 3.57 -1.79 17.17
N THR A 39 4.54 -1.29 16.40
CA THR A 39 4.76 -1.77 15.01
C THR A 39 6.19 -2.22 14.69
N HIS A 40 6.93 -2.74 15.67
CA HIS A 40 8.33 -3.15 15.43
C HIS A 40 8.54 -4.57 14.92
N ALA A 41 7.52 -5.44 14.89
CA ALA A 41 7.73 -6.84 14.54
C ALA A 41 7.74 -7.14 13.02
N ARG A 42 7.16 -6.27 12.17
CA ARG A 42 7.01 -6.53 10.73
C ARG A 42 7.35 -5.31 9.88
N THR A 43 8.09 -5.53 8.80
CA THR A 43 8.36 -4.49 7.79
C THR A 43 7.14 -4.23 6.91
N GLU A 44 7.06 -3.06 6.25
CA GLU A 44 5.96 -2.75 5.32
C GLU A 44 5.86 -3.77 4.18
N LYS A 45 6.98 -4.31 3.72
CA LYS A 45 7.01 -5.44 2.80
C LYS A 45 6.25 -6.65 3.34
N GLN A 46 6.60 -7.09 4.55
CA GLN A 46 5.94 -8.24 5.17
C GLN A 46 4.46 -7.97 5.40
N HIS A 47 4.12 -6.77 5.85
CA HIS A 47 2.75 -6.34 6.04
C HIS A 47 1.95 -6.41 4.73
N MET A 48 2.47 -5.84 3.63
CA MET A 48 1.76 -5.81 2.35
C MET A 48 1.68 -7.17 1.66
N VAL A 49 2.73 -7.98 1.72
CA VAL A 49 2.69 -9.35 1.19
C VAL A 49 1.58 -10.15 1.86
N HIS A 50 1.49 -10.12 3.19
CA HIS A 50 0.43 -10.82 3.93
C HIS A 50 -0.93 -10.19 3.68
N TRP A 51 -1.05 -8.86 3.73
CA TRP A 51 -2.32 -8.17 3.54
C TRP A 51 -3.00 -8.57 2.23
N PHE A 52 -2.28 -8.56 1.10
CA PHE A 52 -2.86 -8.97 -0.18
C PHE A 52 -3.13 -10.48 -0.24
N ALA A 53 -2.25 -11.33 0.29
CA ALA A 53 -2.50 -12.78 0.33
C ALA A 53 -3.76 -13.12 1.15
N ASP A 54 -3.89 -12.57 2.36
CA ASP A 54 -5.01 -12.78 3.26
C ASP A 54 -6.32 -12.27 2.64
N ASN A 55 -6.25 -11.19 1.86
CA ASN A 55 -7.43 -10.65 1.20
C ASN A 55 -8.07 -11.64 0.21
N ALA A 56 -7.29 -12.55 -0.38
CA ALA A 56 -7.75 -13.62 -1.26
C ALA A 56 -8.37 -14.81 -0.50
N THR A 57 -8.48 -14.72 0.82
CA THR A 57 -9.09 -15.75 1.69
C THR A 57 -10.32 -15.19 2.42
N HIS A 58 -10.92 -15.97 3.32
CA HIS A 58 -11.95 -15.49 4.24
C HIS A 58 -11.37 -14.68 5.42
N GLY A 59 -10.04 -14.52 5.50
CA GLY A 59 -9.36 -13.86 6.61
C GLY A 59 -9.52 -14.61 7.93
N SER A 60 -9.15 -13.96 9.03
CA SER A 60 -9.34 -14.47 10.39
C SER A 60 -9.44 -13.30 11.39
N GLY A 61 -10.01 -13.57 12.57
CA GLY A 61 -10.16 -12.59 13.64
C GLY A 61 -10.94 -11.34 13.18
N ALA A 62 -10.43 -10.16 13.54
CA ALA A 62 -11.01 -8.87 13.16
C ALA A 62 -11.02 -8.60 11.65
N TYR A 63 -10.29 -9.39 10.85
CA TYR A 63 -10.19 -9.24 9.39
C TYR A 63 -11.00 -10.30 8.61
N SER A 64 -11.85 -11.06 9.30
CA SER A 64 -12.74 -12.06 8.70
C SER A 64 -13.74 -11.44 7.73
N ARG A 65 -14.08 -12.16 6.66
CA ARG A 65 -15.00 -11.70 5.61
C ARG A 65 -15.81 -12.84 5.03
N GLN A 66 -17.05 -12.53 4.63
CA GLN A 66 -17.96 -13.51 4.01
C GLN A 66 -17.52 -13.97 2.62
N LYS A 67 -16.86 -13.09 1.86
CA LYS A 67 -16.38 -13.37 0.51
C LYS A 67 -14.92 -12.93 0.37
N PRO A 68 -14.04 -13.80 -0.18
CA PRO A 68 -12.69 -13.40 -0.54
C PRO A 68 -12.68 -12.19 -1.49
N ASN A 69 -11.69 -11.31 -1.32
CA ASN A 69 -11.44 -10.22 -2.23
C ASN A 69 -10.22 -10.52 -3.10
N ASN A 70 -10.48 -10.91 -4.34
CA ASN A 70 -9.44 -11.18 -5.33
C ASN A 70 -9.07 -9.96 -6.18
N SER A 71 -9.53 -8.74 -5.87
CA SER A 71 -9.16 -7.52 -6.60
C SER A 71 -8.10 -6.73 -5.84
N ALA A 72 -6.86 -6.72 -6.35
CA ALA A 72 -5.77 -5.96 -5.76
C ALA A 72 -6.07 -4.45 -5.81
N LYS A 73 -6.74 -3.97 -6.87
CA LYS A 73 -7.28 -2.60 -6.93
C LYS A 73 -8.19 -2.28 -5.75
N ARG A 74 -9.15 -3.17 -5.45
CA ARG A 74 -10.08 -2.97 -4.33
C ARG A 74 -9.36 -3.00 -2.99
N CYS A 75 -8.37 -3.87 -2.82
CA CYS A 75 -7.52 -3.92 -1.62
C CYS A 75 -6.72 -2.62 -1.44
N PHE A 76 -6.03 -2.16 -2.48
CA PHE A 76 -5.28 -0.91 -2.48
C PHE A 76 -6.17 0.28 -2.10
N ASN A 77 -7.37 0.37 -2.67
CA ASN A 77 -8.32 1.45 -2.38
C ASN A 77 -8.92 1.42 -0.96
N LYS A 78 -8.86 0.28 -0.26
CA LYS A 78 -9.38 0.11 1.10
C LYS A 78 -8.31 0.10 2.19
N LEU A 79 -7.02 0.11 1.82
CA LEU A 79 -5.91 0.06 2.76
C LEU A 79 -5.84 1.33 3.65
N GLU A 80 -6.03 1.21 4.95
CA GLU A 80 -6.00 2.37 5.86
C GLU A 80 -4.62 2.58 6.51
N ASN A 81 -3.55 2.39 5.75
CA ASN A 81 -2.18 2.63 6.20
C ASN A 81 -1.42 3.48 5.17
N ALA A 82 -1.05 4.70 5.56
CA ALA A 82 -0.39 5.66 4.69
C ALA A 82 1.05 5.26 4.33
N ALA A 83 1.82 4.75 5.30
CA ALA A 83 3.18 4.26 5.04
C ALA A 83 3.17 3.11 4.04
N SER A 84 2.21 2.19 4.16
CA SER A 84 2.05 1.07 3.25
C SER A 84 1.68 1.50 1.83
N LEU A 85 0.86 2.55 1.69
CA LEU A 85 0.52 3.11 0.38
C LEU A 85 1.75 3.73 -0.31
N LEU A 86 2.57 4.47 0.44
CA LEU A 86 3.84 5.00 -0.06
C LEU A 86 4.81 3.87 -0.41
N TRP A 87 4.93 2.85 0.44
CA TRP A 87 5.80 1.70 0.23
C TRP A 87 5.43 0.97 -1.06
N ILE A 88 4.14 0.73 -1.32
CA ILE A 88 3.69 0.09 -2.57
C ILE A 88 4.13 0.91 -3.78
N ALA A 89 3.97 2.24 -3.73
CA ALA A 89 4.33 3.12 -4.83
C ALA A 89 5.83 3.08 -5.13
N GLU A 90 6.66 3.19 -4.10
CA GLU A 90 8.12 3.06 -4.23
C GLU A 90 8.52 1.66 -4.73
N ALA A 91 7.86 0.62 -4.24
CA ALA A 91 8.14 -0.77 -4.60
C ALA A 91 7.84 -1.11 -6.06
N VAL A 92 6.81 -0.50 -6.65
CA VAL A 92 6.52 -0.65 -8.08
C VAL A 92 7.32 0.34 -8.95
N GLY A 93 8.09 1.25 -8.36
CA GLY A 93 8.96 2.16 -9.10
C GLY A 93 8.27 3.44 -9.58
N ILE A 94 7.26 3.93 -8.85
CA ILE A 94 6.74 5.29 -9.10
C ILE A 94 7.85 6.31 -8.86
N GLU A 95 7.99 7.25 -9.79
CA GLU A 95 9.03 8.28 -9.78
C GLU A 95 9.06 9.08 -8.47
N GLU A 96 10.28 9.37 -7.99
CA GLU A 96 10.54 10.03 -6.71
C GLU A 96 9.73 11.33 -6.52
N PRO A 97 9.64 12.26 -7.49
CA PRO A 97 8.89 13.50 -7.29
C PRO A 97 7.39 13.26 -7.03
N VAL A 98 6.82 12.19 -7.58
CA VAL A 98 5.41 11.83 -7.37
C VAL A 98 5.22 11.26 -5.97
N VAL A 99 6.13 10.40 -5.52
CA VAL A 99 6.09 9.84 -4.16
C VAL A 99 6.31 10.94 -3.12
N ALA A 100 7.24 11.87 -3.37
CA ALA A 100 7.50 13.03 -2.52
C ALA A 100 6.26 13.91 -2.35
N ALA A 101 5.54 14.19 -3.45
CA ALA A 101 4.31 14.96 -3.43
C ALA A 101 3.21 14.25 -2.61
N ALA A 102 3.08 12.93 -2.77
CA ALA A 102 2.12 12.13 -2.01
C ALA A 102 2.46 12.08 -0.51
N PHE A 103 3.74 12.00 -0.17
CA PHE A 103 4.24 12.08 1.20
C PHE A 103 3.88 13.41 1.86
N GLU A 104 4.17 14.55 1.20
CA GLU A 104 3.85 15.86 1.77
C GLU A 104 2.34 16.07 1.91
N ALA A 105 1.54 15.63 0.93
CA ALA A 105 0.09 15.69 1.01
C ALA A 105 -0.46 14.86 2.18
N ALA A 106 0.12 13.68 2.43
CA ALA A 106 -0.23 12.84 3.57
C ALA A 106 0.12 13.51 4.89
N ARG A 107 1.33 14.06 5.00
CA ARG A 107 1.84 14.75 6.20
C ARG A 107 0.98 15.96 6.58
N GLN A 108 0.47 16.70 5.60
CA GLN A 108 -0.38 17.87 5.82
C GLN A 108 -1.84 17.51 6.18
N ALA A 109 -2.27 16.27 5.95
CA ALA A 109 -3.67 15.87 6.09
C ALA A 109 -4.14 15.74 7.55
N GLY A 110 -3.21 15.70 8.51
CA GLY A 110 -3.47 15.74 9.96
C GLY A 110 -3.93 14.40 10.58
N ASP A 111 -4.86 13.67 9.97
CA ASP A 111 -5.30 12.34 10.42
C ASP A 111 -5.06 11.23 9.39
N TYR A 112 -5.02 9.98 9.88
CA TYR A 112 -4.63 8.82 9.08
C TYR A 112 -5.59 8.53 7.90
N ARG A 113 -6.90 8.76 8.04
CA ARG A 113 -7.86 8.52 6.95
C ARG A 113 -7.70 9.56 5.86
N ARG A 114 -7.59 10.83 6.26
CA ARG A 114 -7.32 11.93 5.31
C ARG A 114 -5.97 11.75 4.61
N ALA A 115 -4.94 11.28 5.33
CA ALA A 115 -3.63 10.98 4.75
C ALA A 115 -3.70 9.90 3.66
N CYS A 116 -4.37 8.77 3.92
CA CYS A 116 -4.57 7.73 2.91
C CYS A 116 -5.36 8.23 1.69
N GLY A 117 -6.36 9.09 1.91
CA GLY A 117 -7.11 9.74 0.83
C GLY A 117 -6.26 10.70 0.01
N ALA A 118 -5.39 11.50 0.66
CA ALA A 118 -4.48 12.43 0.03
C ALA A 118 -3.47 11.71 -0.87
N ILE A 119 -2.88 10.60 -0.39
CA ILE A 119 -1.98 9.76 -1.18
C ILE A 119 -2.67 9.26 -2.45
N ARG A 120 -3.88 8.69 -2.34
CA ARG A 120 -4.58 8.10 -3.49
C ARG A 120 -5.04 9.10 -4.55
N LYS A 121 -5.16 10.38 -4.19
CA LYS A 121 -5.43 11.44 -5.18
C LYS A 121 -4.23 11.66 -6.11
N ILE A 122 -3.02 11.38 -5.64
CA ILE A 122 -1.76 11.54 -6.39
C ILE A 122 -1.32 10.21 -6.98
N ILE A 123 -1.31 9.15 -6.17
CA ILE A 123 -0.89 7.80 -6.54
C ILE A 123 -2.13 6.93 -6.72
N THR A 124 -2.55 6.81 -7.98
CA THR A 124 -3.74 6.01 -8.33
C THR A 124 -3.37 4.56 -8.60
N TRP A 125 -4.34 3.64 -8.49
CA TRP A 125 -4.12 2.24 -8.89
C TRP A 125 -3.65 2.10 -10.34
N SER A 126 -4.12 2.95 -11.25
CA SER A 126 -3.70 2.92 -12.65
C SER A 126 -2.18 3.11 -12.78
N MET A 127 -1.60 4.03 -12.00
CA MET A 127 -0.14 4.23 -11.97
C MET A 127 0.58 3.00 -11.41
N ILE A 128 0.02 2.40 -10.35
CA ILE A 128 0.59 1.18 -9.75
C ILE A 128 0.65 0.06 -10.79
N ILE A 129 -0.46 -0.24 -11.47
CA ILE A 129 -0.52 -1.37 -12.40
C ILE A 129 0.25 -1.13 -13.71
N GLU A 130 0.38 0.13 -14.14
CA GLU A 130 1.19 0.50 -15.31
C GLU A 130 2.70 0.42 -15.03
N SER A 131 3.11 0.39 -13.75
CA SER A 131 4.53 0.32 -13.33
C SER A 131 5.01 -1.11 -12.99
N LEU A 132 4.19 -2.13 -13.23
CA LEU A 132 4.50 -3.55 -12.96
C LEU A 132 5.02 -4.27 -14.21
#